data_AF-A0A820PCE2-F1
#
_entry.id   AF-A0A820PCE2-F1
#
_cell.length_a   1.000
_cell.length_b   1.000
_cell.length_c   1.000
_cell.angle_alpha   90.00
_cell.angle_beta   90.00
_cell.angle_gamma   90.00
#
_symmetry.space_group_name_H-M   'P 1'
#
loop_
_entity.id
_entity.type
_entity.pdbx_description
1 polymer ?
#
loop_
_entity_poly.entity_id
_entity_poly.type
_entity_poly.pdbx_seq_one_letter_code
_entity_poly.pdbx_strand_id
1 'polypeptide(L)'
;FSFLDYPICKKLKQLLLSRINIFIDGQRPNCPTWLDGTIFRQTLDYIVNKPIRVRPWFEPGPWGGQWLKSVCTNLSQSPKNYAWSFEMITPENGIILSDVNHHLLEFSWDIFYGSQARKILGNDEHYKLFGDSNDFPIRFDFLDTIDGGNLSIQCHPNLQYMRTNFGEKITQDE
;
A
#
# COMPACT_ATOMS: atom_id res chain seq x y z
N PHE A 1 1.66 9.96 15.66
CA PHE A 1 1.90 8.60 15.15
C PHE A 1 2.55 8.62 13.77
N SER A 2 1.88 9.10 12.70
CA SER A 2 2.37 8.88 11.33
C SER A 2 3.71 9.56 10.94
N PHE A 3 4.03 10.76 11.44
CA PHE A 3 5.23 11.50 11.01
C PHE A 3 6.57 10.95 11.51
N LEU A 4 6.57 10.25 12.66
CA LEU A 4 7.80 9.73 13.27
C LEU A 4 7.86 8.21 13.22
N ASP A 5 6.78 7.54 13.65
CA ASP A 5 6.79 6.09 13.86
C ASP A 5 6.85 5.36 12.52
N TYR A 6 6.15 5.85 11.50
CA TYR A 6 6.09 5.19 10.21
C TYR A 6 7.44 5.18 9.47
N PRO A 7 8.17 6.31 9.31
CA PRO A 7 9.52 6.28 8.75
C PRO A 7 10.49 5.38 9.52
N ILE A 8 10.41 5.37 10.86
CA ILE A 8 11.26 4.52 11.72
C ILE A 8 10.92 3.04 11.49
N CYS A 9 9.63 2.67 11.54
CA CYS A 9 9.18 1.30 11.32
C CYS A 9 9.56 0.80 9.93
N LYS A 10 9.38 1.63 8.90
CA LYS A 10 9.75 1.31 7.51
C LYS A 10 11.24 0.97 7.41
N LYS A 11 12.11 1.80 7.98
CA LYS A 11 13.56 1.56 8.02
C LYS A 11 13.92 0.31 8.82
N LEU A 12 13.29 0.11 9.98
CA LEU A 12 13.54 -1.04 10.83
C LEU A 12 13.16 -2.36 10.15
N LYS A 13 12.02 -2.42 9.46
CA LYS A 13 11.60 -3.60 8.68
C LYS A 13 12.67 -3.99 7.65
N GLN A 14 13.23 -3.03 6.93
CA GLN A 14 14.30 -3.29 5.94
C GLN A 14 15.57 -3.83 6.60
N LEU A 15 15.99 -3.25 7.73
CA LEU A 15 17.16 -3.71 8.48
C LEU A 15 16.99 -5.13 9.04
N LEU A 16 15.77 -5.49 9.42
CA LEU A 16 15.46 -6.80 10.00
C LEU A 16 15.18 -7.88 8.95
N LEU A 17 14.82 -7.52 7.71
CA LEU A 17 14.35 -8.46 6.70
C LEU A 17 15.29 -9.66 6.46
N SER A 18 16.60 -9.43 6.43
CA SER A 18 17.63 -10.48 6.28
C SER A 18 17.79 -11.36 7.52
N ARG A 19 17.32 -10.90 8.68
CA ARG A 19 17.45 -11.55 10.00
C ARG A 19 16.18 -12.26 10.44
N ILE A 20 15.06 -12.08 9.74
CA ILE A 20 13.81 -12.76 10.06
C ILE A 20 13.97 -14.26 9.78
N ASN A 21 13.82 -15.07 10.83
CA ASN A 21 13.74 -16.53 10.72
C ASN A 21 12.31 -17.01 10.49
N ILE A 22 11.31 -16.33 11.07
CA ILE A 22 9.89 -16.63 10.91
C ILE A 22 9.15 -15.31 10.72
N PHE A 23 8.40 -15.18 9.62
CA PHE A 23 7.49 -14.07 9.40
C PHE A 23 6.07 -14.50 9.82
N ILE A 24 5.40 -13.71 10.66
CA ILE A 24 4.08 -14.05 11.21
C ILE A 24 3.09 -12.96 10.79
N ASP A 25 1.97 -13.35 10.20
CA ASP A 25 0.82 -12.50 9.96
C ASP A 25 -0.13 -12.57 11.17
N GLY A 26 -0.18 -11.45 11.91
CA GLY A 26 -0.98 -11.29 13.12
C GLY A 26 -2.42 -10.80 12.89
N GLN A 27 -2.88 -10.65 11.64
CA GLN A 27 -4.23 -10.15 11.37
C GLN A 27 -5.36 -11.07 11.88
N ARG A 28 -5.04 -12.35 12.13
CA ARG A 28 -5.95 -13.33 12.71
C ARG A 28 -5.39 -13.77 14.08
N PRO A 29 -5.64 -13.03 15.17
CA PRO A 29 -5.02 -13.30 16.47
C PRO A 29 -5.20 -14.73 16.98
N ASN A 30 -6.34 -15.35 16.68
CA ASN A 30 -6.65 -16.71 17.12
C ASN A 30 -6.08 -17.80 16.20
N CYS A 31 -5.60 -17.44 15.01
CA CYS A 31 -5.07 -18.37 14.00
C CYS A 31 -4.01 -17.67 13.14
N PRO A 32 -2.85 -17.30 13.73
CA PRO A 32 -1.79 -16.62 13.02
C PRO A 32 -1.22 -17.56 11.95
N THR A 33 -1.02 -17.02 10.76
CA THR A 33 -0.30 -17.71 9.69
C THR A 33 1.14 -17.22 9.67
N TRP A 34 2.05 -18.06 9.18
CA TRP A 34 3.46 -17.76 9.22
C TRP A 34 4.19 -18.39 8.04
N LEU A 35 5.40 -17.90 7.80
CA LEU A 35 6.29 -18.39 6.77
C LEU A 35 7.71 -18.45 7.32
N ASP A 36 8.47 -19.46 6.91
CA ASP A 36 9.93 -19.44 7.12
C ASP A 36 10.53 -18.21 6.41
N GLY A 37 11.44 -17.52 7.09
CA GLY A 37 12.00 -16.27 6.60
C GLY A 37 12.81 -16.44 5.32
N THR A 38 13.43 -17.60 5.10
CA THR A 38 14.14 -17.90 3.84
C THR A 38 13.16 -18.05 2.71
N ILE A 39 12.08 -18.80 2.93
CA ILE A 39 10.98 -18.93 1.97
C ILE A 39 10.33 -17.57 1.70
N PHE A 40 10.24 -16.69 2.71
CA PHE A 40 9.67 -15.35 2.55
C PHE A 40 10.49 -14.52 1.58
N ARG A 41 11.80 -14.42 1.81
CA ARG A 41 12.70 -13.68 0.92
C ARG A 41 12.70 -14.25 -0.50
N GLN A 42 12.71 -15.57 -0.66
CA GLN A 42 12.57 -16.23 -1.96
C GLN A 42 11.24 -15.89 -2.64
N THR A 43 10.16 -15.78 -1.87
CA THR A 43 8.85 -15.38 -2.38
C THR A 43 8.88 -13.94 -2.90
N LEU A 44 9.50 -13.00 -2.17
CA LEU A 44 9.67 -11.62 -2.63
C LEU A 44 10.43 -11.55 -3.97
N ASP A 45 11.51 -12.33 -4.10
CA ASP A 45 12.29 -12.41 -5.33
C ASP A 45 11.53 -13.06 -6.49
N TYR A 46 10.64 -13.99 -6.20
CA TYR A 46 9.80 -14.65 -7.19
C TYR A 46 8.70 -13.73 -7.71
N ILE A 47 7.95 -13.08 -6.81
CA ILE A 47 6.76 -12.31 -7.18
C ILE A 47 7.11 -10.99 -7.87
N VAL A 48 8.31 -10.43 -7.67
CA VAL A 48 8.72 -9.17 -8.32
C VAL A 48 8.63 -9.18 -9.84
N ASN A 49 8.73 -10.36 -10.46
CA ASN A 49 8.62 -10.54 -11.90
C ASN A 49 7.20 -10.98 -12.34
N LYS A 50 6.19 -10.75 -11.50
CA LYS A 50 4.79 -11.14 -11.73
C LYS A 50 3.87 -9.94 -11.60
N PRO A 51 2.69 -9.96 -12.25
CA PRO A 51 1.61 -9.04 -11.92
C PRO A 51 1.22 -9.21 -10.45
N ILE A 52 1.21 -8.10 -9.70
CA ILE A 52 0.82 -8.07 -8.30
C ILE A 52 -0.31 -7.05 -8.16
N ARG A 53 -1.27 -7.36 -7.30
CA ARG A 53 -2.24 -6.42 -6.77
C ARG A 53 -2.10 -6.41 -5.25
N VAL A 54 -2.12 -5.22 -4.65
CA VAL A 54 -2.18 -5.09 -3.20
C VAL A 54 -3.63 -5.16 -2.73
N ARG A 55 -3.87 -5.50 -1.46
CA ARG A 55 -5.22 -5.57 -0.90
C ARG A 55 -5.82 -4.14 -0.87
N PRO A 56 -6.91 -3.88 -1.61
CA PRO A 56 -7.56 -2.58 -1.57
C PRO A 56 -8.30 -2.36 -0.25
N TRP A 57 -8.50 -1.09 0.09
CA TRP A 57 -9.35 -0.65 1.19
C TRP A 57 -10.48 0.22 0.66
N PHE A 58 -11.66 0.11 1.25
CA PHE A 58 -12.84 0.87 0.84
C PHE A 58 -13.31 1.73 1.99
N GLU A 59 -13.49 3.02 1.73
CA GLU A 59 -13.85 3.99 2.76
C GLU A 59 -15.13 4.75 2.37
N PRO A 60 -16.12 4.85 3.29
CA PRO A 60 -17.25 5.75 3.12
C PRO A 60 -16.79 7.21 3.19
N GLY A 61 -17.54 8.11 2.57
CA GLY A 61 -17.21 9.54 2.61
C GLY A 61 -18.42 10.43 2.39
N PRO A 62 -18.35 11.72 2.75
CA PRO A 62 -19.50 12.62 2.65
C PRO A 62 -19.98 12.83 1.21
N TRP A 63 -19.09 12.69 0.22
CA TRP A 63 -19.42 12.72 -1.21
C TRP A 63 -19.62 11.34 -1.84
N GLY A 64 -19.47 10.25 -1.08
CA GLY A 64 -19.43 8.90 -1.63
C GLY A 64 -20.71 8.51 -2.38
N GLY A 65 -20.51 7.86 -3.52
CA GLY A 65 -21.55 7.37 -4.40
C GLY A 65 -22.04 5.95 -4.10
N GLN A 66 -22.72 5.37 -5.08
CA GLN A 66 -23.30 4.03 -5.02
C GLN A 66 -22.67 3.06 -6.03
N TRP A 67 -21.81 3.54 -6.94
CA TRP A 67 -21.26 2.73 -8.00
C TRP A 67 -20.37 1.61 -7.45
N LEU A 68 -19.47 1.89 -6.51
CA LEU A 68 -18.62 0.88 -5.86
C LEU A 68 -19.45 -0.22 -5.19
N LYS A 69 -20.58 0.13 -4.55
CA LYS A 69 -21.50 -0.84 -3.95
C LYS A 69 -22.12 -1.77 -5.00
N SER A 70 -22.43 -1.23 -6.18
CA SER A 70 -23.04 -1.99 -7.28
C SER A 70 -22.06 -2.91 -8.01
N VAL A 71 -20.82 -2.46 -8.26
CA VAL A 71 -19.83 -3.22 -9.03
C VAL A 71 -19.04 -4.20 -8.16
N CYS A 72 -18.83 -3.87 -6.89
CA CYS A 72 -18.15 -4.73 -5.93
C CYS A 72 -19.16 -5.37 -4.98
N THR A 73 -19.91 -6.36 -5.47
CA THR A 73 -20.99 -7.04 -4.73
C THR A 73 -20.54 -7.75 -3.44
N ASN A 74 -19.25 -8.06 -3.33
CA ASN A 74 -18.65 -8.67 -2.13
C ASN A 74 -18.32 -7.66 -1.03
N LEU A 75 -18.47 -6.35 -1.27
CA LEU A 75 -18.33 -5.35 -0.22
C LEU A 75 -19.50 -5.40 0.75
N SER A 76 -19.21 -5.03 2.00
CA SER A 76 -20.27 -4.81 2.98
C SER A 76 -21.25 -3.78 2.46
N GLN A 77 -22.53 -4.12 2.46
CA GLN A 77 -23.59 -3.19 2.04
C GLN A 77 -24.09 -2.32 3.19
N SER A 78 -23.54 -2.51 4.40
CA SER A 78 -23.92 -1.80 5.61
C SER A 78 -23.54 -0.31 5.59
N PRO A 79 -22.38 0.13 5.09
CA PRO A 79 -22.09 1.55 4.93
C PRO A 79 -23.10 2.21 3.97
N LYS A 80 -23.46 3.45 4.26
CA LYS A 80 -24.41 4.23 3.42
C LYS A 80 -23.91 4.37 1.99
N ASN A 81 -22.61 4.57 1.81
CA ASN A 81 -21.94 4.77 0.54
C ASN A 81 -20.48 4.28 0.63
N TYR A 82 -19.78 4.33 -0.50
CA TYR A 82 -18.32 4.30 -0.56
C TYR A 82 -17.85 5.48 -1.41
N ALA A 83 -16.83 6.18 -0.94
CA ALA A 83 -16.22 7.32 -1.65
C ALA A 83 -14.90 6.92 -2.32
N TRP A 84 -14.17 5.99 -1.71
CA TRP A 84 -12.88 5.53 -2.22
C TRP A 84 -12.79 4.02 -2.31
N SER A 85 -12.10 3.55 -3.35
CA SER A 85 -11.35 2.30 -3.36
C SER A 85 -9.86 2.63 -3.38
N PHE A 86 -9.20 2.57 -2.24
CA PHE A 86 -7.76 2.77 -2.11
C PHE A 86 -7.00 1.55 -2.63
N GLU A 87 -6.58 1.62 -3.88
CA GLU A 87 -5.88 0.53 -4.56
C GLU A 87 -4.39 0.57 -4.26
N MET A 88 -3.67 1.67 -4.51
CA MET A 88 -2.21 1.80 -4.30
C MET A 88 -1.86 2.98 -3.39
N ILE A 89 -2.38 2.95 -2.17
CA ILE A 89 -1.95 3.80 -1.05
C ILE A 89 -0.89 3.03 -0.26
N THR A 90 0.33 3.07 -0.79
CA THR A 90 1.43 2.18 -0.38
C THR A 90 1.80 2.15 1.11
N PRO A 91 1.55 3.19 1.92
CA PRO A 91 1.67 3.07 3.38
C PRO A 91 0.65 2.16 4.07
N GLU A 92 -0.49 1.90 3.44
CA GLU A 92 -1.65 1.25 4.04
C GLU A 92 -1.97 -0.12 3.44
N ASN A 93 -1.47 -0.40 2.23
CA ASN A 93 -1.75 -1.66 1.56
C ASN A 93 -0.70 -2.75 1.89
N GLY A 94 -1.18 -3.99 1.91
CA GLY A 94 -0.37 -5.20 1.96
C GLY A 94 -0.58 -6.08 0.73
N ILE A 95 0.28 -7.08 0.58
CA ILE A 95 0.13 -8.16 -0.41
C ILE A 95 -0.27 -9.42 0.34
N ILE A 96 -1.30 -10.11 -0.16
CA ILE A 96 -1.75 -11.39 0.40
C ILE A 96 -1.20 -12.53 -0.45
N LEU A 97 -0.59 -13.51 0.22
CA LEU A 97 -0.26 -14.82 -0.35
C LEU A 97 -1.32 -15.83 0.07
N SER A 98 -1.59 -16.80 -0.80
CA SER A 98 -2.39 -17.98 -0.47
C SER A 98 -1.58 -19.23 -0.76
N ASP A 99 -1.61 -20.21 0.14
CA ASP A 99 -1.14 -21.56 -0.16
C ASP A 99 -2.25 -22.38 -0.86
N VAL A 100 -1.95 -23.66 -1.13
CA VAL A 100 -2.89 -24.62 -1.75
C VAL A 100 -4.06 -25.01 -0.84
N ASN A 101 -3.97 -24.73 0.46
CA ASN A 101 -5.01 -24.99 1.46
C ASN A 101 -5.79 -23.71 1.82
N HIS A 102 -5.59 -22.62 1.07
CA HIS A 102 -6.22 -21.31 1.30
C HIS A 102 -5.83 -20.62 2.61
N HIS A 103 -4.69 -20.97 3.22
CA HIS A 103 -4.12 -20.16 4.27
C HIS A 103 -3.61 -18.85 3.69
N LEU A 104 -4.03 -17.74 4.28
CA LEU A 104 -3.63 -16.40 3.84
C LEU A 104 -2.47 -15.90 4.66
N LEU A 105 -1.53 -15.17 4.07
CA LEU A 105 -0.49 -14.44 4.77
C LEU A 105 -0.35 -13.05 4.14
N GLU A 106 -0.60 -12.00 4.91
CA GLU A 106 -0.40 -10.63 4.47
C GLU A 106 0.92 -10.05 4.98
N PHE A 107 1.62 -9.34 4.10
CA PHE A 107 2.78 -8.52 4.45
C PHE A 107 2.65 -7.14 3.81
N SER A 108 3.21 -6.12 4.46
CA SER A 108 3.04 -4.75 4.01
C SER A 108 3.83 -4.45 2.74
N TRP A 109 3.28 -3.59 1.87
CA TRP A 109 3.91 -3.22 0.60
C TRP A 109 5.31 -2.63 0.78
N ASP A 110 5.55 -1.87 1.84
CA ASP A 110 6.85 -1.28 2.14
C ASP A 110 7.96 -2.32 2.37
N ILE A 111 7.65 -3.55 2.78
CA ILE A 111 8.62 -4.66 2.86
C ILE A 111 8.99 -5.12 1.45
N PHE A 112 7.98 -5.30 0.61
CA PHE A 112 8.15 -5.74 -0.77
C PHE A 112 8.93 -4.71 -1.59
N TYR A 113 8.42 -3.49 -1.65
CA TYR A 113 9.02 -2.42 -2.42
C TYR A 113 10.43 -2.11 -1.91
N GLY A 114 10.64 -1.98 -0.60
CA GLY A 114 11.97 -1.67 -0.06
C GLY A 114 13.04 -2.73 -0.40
N SER A 115 12.65 -4.01 -0.48
CA SER A 115 13.59 -5.09 -0.83
C SER A 115 13.78 -5.28 -2.33
N GLN A 116 12.81 -4.83 -3.14
CA GLN A 116 12.76 -5.09 -4.58
C GLN A 116 12.77 -3.81 -5.44
N ALA A 117 12.93 -2.62 -4.85
CA ALA A 117 12.74 -1.32 -5.49
C ALA A 117 13.52 -1.18 -6.80
N ARG A 118 14.77 -1.66 -6.84
CA ARG A 118 15.60 -1.63 -8.06
C ARG A 118 14.98 -2.41 -9.22
N LYS A 119 14.43 -3.59 -8.95
CA LYS A 119 13.77 -4.42 -9.97
C LYS A 119 12.41 -3.84 -10.38
N ILE A 120 11.68 -3.24 -9.44
CA ILE A 120 10.37 -2.63 -9.67
C ILE A 120 10.48 -1.34 -10.49
N LEU A 121 11.41 -0.45 -10.14
CA LEU A 121 11.60 0.84 -10.81
C LEU A 121 12.37 0.71 -12.13
N GLY A 122 13.16 -0.35 -12.27
CA GLY A 122 13.96 -0.65 -13.46
C GLY A 122 15.17 0.26 -13.59
N ASN A 123 14.97 1.50 -14.03
CA ASN A 123 16.08 2.40 -14.33
C ASN A 123 16.70 3.06 -13.08
N ASP A 124 17.98 3.41 -13.18
CA ASP A 124 18.75 3.97 -12.06
C ASP A 124 18.29 5.36 -11.64
N GLU A 125 17.75 6.17 -12.56
CA GLU A 125 17.29 7.52 -12.25
C GLU A 125 16.04 7.48 -11.36
N HIS A 126 15.08 6.60 -11.68
CA HIS A 126 13.92 6.34 -10.83
C HIS A 126 14.34 5.76 -9.48
N TYR A 127 15.29 4.83 -9.47
CA TYR A 127 15.81 4.27 -8.21
C TYR A 127 16.43 5.34 -7.31
N LYS A 128 17.22 6.26 -7.85
CA LYS A 128 17.80 7.38 -7.07
C LYS A 128 16.72 8.30 -6.47
N LEU A 129 15.60 8.47 -7.17
CA LEU A 129 14.51 9.34 -6.71
C LEU A 129 13.61 8.67 -5.66
N PHE A 130 13.28 7.39 -5.86
CA PHE A 130 12.18 6.73 -5.13
C PHE A 130 12.58 5.44 -4.39
N GLY A 131 13.76 4.89 -4.67
CA GLY A 131 14.23 3.64 -4.09
C GLY A 131 14.67 3.80 -2.64
N ASP A 132 15.57 4.75 -2.38
CA ASP A 132 16.19 4.92 -1.05
C ASP A 132 15.21 5.38 0.03
N SER A 133 14.18 6.13 -0.34
CA SER A 133 13.14 6.57 0.60
C SER A 133 12.07 5.50 0.85
N ASN A 134 12.07 4.43 0.04
CA ASN A 134 11.05 3.40 0.06
C ASN A 134 9.64 4.02 -0.05
N ASP A 135 9.51 5.02 -0.93
CA ASP A 135 8.25 5.68 -1.30
C ASP A 135 7.97 5.36 -2.76
N PHE A 136 6.98 4.52 -3.00
CA PHE A 136 6.59 4.17 -4.36
C PHE A 136 5.97 5.41 -5.05
N PRO A 137 6.36 5.74 -6.30
CA PRO A 137 6.08 7.03 -6.91
C PRO A 137 4.63 7.24 -7.35
N ILE A 138 3.82 6.18 -7.41
CA ILE A 138 2.46 6.24 -7.95
C ILE A 138 1.47 5.87 -6.86
N ARG A 139 0.44 6.69 -6.72
CA ARG A 139 -0.79 6.34 -5.98
C ARG A 139 -1.92 6.19 -6.97
N PHE A 140 -2.86 5.32 -6.63
CA PHE A 140 -4.04 5.08 -7.45
C PHE A 140 -5.20 4.71 -6.55
N ASP A 141 -6.37 5.28 -6.83
CA ASP A 141 -7.63 4.94 -6.22
C ASP A 141 -8.77 5.04 -7.24
N PHE A 142 -9.94 4.52 -6.87
CA PHE A 142 -11.19 4.85 -7.53
C PHE A 142 -11.98 5.80 -6.63
N LEU A 143 -12.36 6.94 -7.17
CA LEU A 143 -13.19 7.94 -6.50
C LEU A 143 -14.63 7.81 -7.00
N ASP A 144 -15.55 7.45 -6.10
CA ASP A 144 -16.96 7.26 -6.41
C ASP A 144 -17.82 8.44 -5.96
N THR A 145 -18.31 9.20 -6.93
CA THR A 145 -19.30 10.27 -6.75
C THR A 145 -20.60 9.99 -7.50
N ILE A 146 -20.77 8.79 -8.07
CA ILE A 146 -21.97 8.44 -8.85
C ILE A 146 -23.15 8.28 -7.89
N ASP A 147 -24.17 9.11 -8.07
CA ASP A 147 -25.27 9.28 -7.12
C ASP A 147 -24.78 9.69 -5.71
N GLY A 148 -23.62 10.35 -5.66
CA GLY A 148 -22.98 10.89 -4.46
C GLY A 148 -23.11 12.41 -4.38
N GLY A 149 -22.08 13.05 -3.81
CA GLY A 149 -22.00 14.49 -3.64
C GLY A 149 -20.78 15.10 -4.35
N ASN A 150 -20.64 16.42 -4.22
CA ASN A 150 -19.47 17.13 -4.73
C ASN A 150 -18.30 17.03 -3.75
N LEU A 151 -17.09 16.92 -4.29
CA LEU A 151 -15.86 17.14 -3.53
C LEU A 151 -15.65 18.62 -3.21
N SER A 152 -14.73 18.90 -2.29
CA SER A 152 -14.25 20.25 -2.03
C SER A 152 -13.50 20.85 -3.21
N ILE A 153 -13.54 22.17 -3.33
CA ILE A 153 -12.56 22.90 -4.15
C ILE A 153 -11.19 22.74 -3.51
N GLN A 154 -10.22 22.21 -4.26
CA GLN A 154 -8.90 21.85 -3.76
C GLN A 154 -7.77 22.35 -4.67
N CYS A 155 -6.57 22.47 -4.11
CA CYS A 155 -5.34 22.81 -4.82
C CYS A 155 -4.19 22.03 -4.18
N HIS A 156 -3.36 21.38 -5.01
CA HIS A 156 -2.20 20.65 -4.54
C HIS A 156 -0.96 21.56 -4.57
N PRO A 157 -0.15 21.57 -3.50
CA PRO A 157 1.08 22.34 -3.46
C PRO A 157 2.07 21.82 -4.50
N ASN A 158 2.87 22.72 -5.08
CA ASN A 158 3.99 22.26 -5.91
C ASN A 158 5.09 21.61 -5.06
N LEU A 159 6.00 20.89 -5.71
CA LEU A 159 7.09 20.20 -5.05
C LEU A 159 8.02 21.10 -4.22
N GLN A 160 8.26 22.34 -4.67
CA GLN A 160 9.08 23.30 -3.92
C GLN A 160 8.40 23.67 -2.60
N TYR A 161 7.10 23.95 -2.62
CA TYR A 161 6.32 24.27 -1.44
C TYR A 161 6.29 23.09 -0.46
N MET A 162 6.11 21.86 -0.95
CA MET A 162 6.16 20.65 -0.14
C MET A 162 7.52 20.49 0.57
N ARG A 163 8.63 20.66 -0.16
CA ARG A 163 9.98 20.58 0.40
C ARG A 163 10.26 21.64 1.44
N THR A 164 9.94 22.90 1.15
CA THR A 164 10.27 24.03 2.05
C THR A 164 9.44 24.02 3.33
N ASN A 165 8.16 23.65 3.26
CA ASN A 165 7.26 23.78 4.40
C ASN A 165 7.04 22.47 5.17
N PHE A 166 7.19 21.31 4.51
CA PHE A 166 6.91 20.00 5.12
C PHE A 166 8.09 19.04 5.08
N GLY A 167 9.17 19.36 4.36
CA GLY A 167 10.32 18.46 4.21
C GLY A 167 10.04 17.23 3.33
N GLU A 168 8.87 17.20 2.67
CA GLU A 168 8.44 16.09 1.83
C GLU A 168 9.13 16.12 0.47
N LYS A 169 9.48 14.94 -0.04
CA LYS A 169 10.23 14.79 -1.32
C LYS A 169 9.33 14.60 -2.53
N ILE A 170 8.04 14.41 -2.30
CA ILE A 170 7.00 14.17 -3.29
C ILE A 170 5.87 15.17 -3.13
N THR A 171 5.07 15.32 -4.17
CA THR A 171 3.80 16.04 -4.12
C THR A 171 2.71 15.21 -4.82
N GLN A 172 1.48 15.73 -4.84
CA GLN A 172 0.34 15.16 -5.54
C GLN A 172 0.11 15.97 -6.81
N ASP A 173 0.55 15.42 -7.94
CA ASP A 173 0.31 15.94 -9.28
C ASP A 173 -0.80 15.08 -9.92
N GLU A 174 -2.06 15.54 -9.85
CA GLU A 174 -3.26 14.84 -10.36
C GLU A 174 -4.20 15.75 -11.15
#